data_AF-A0A972VB64-F1
#
_entry.id   AF-A0A972VB64-F1
#
_cell.length_a   1.000
_cell.length_b   1.000
_cell.length_c   1.000
_cell.angle_alpha   90.00
_cell.angle_beta   90.00
_cell.angle_gamma   90.00
#
_symmetry.space_group_name_H-M   'P 1'
#
loop_
_entity.id
_entity.type
_entity.pdbx_description
1 polymer ?
#
loop_
_entity_poly.entity_id
_entity_poly.type
_entity_poly.pdbx_seq_one_letter_code
_entity_poly.pdbx_strand_id
1 'polypeptide(L)'
;MKQQTNIAAIMLISSSALCAFVLVDIPYSAILCVLGLLGLRRKIILAIQPERRVLSLLILLFLLVLFGIHYWYFTWPAHSHSGPESSMAWHTVTRYFLASMVLMLFLGMPDELPQSFGFFFLATMVSAGQTFLMEDKLGLFRTLEIVSVILLIFYSSMSAGSPLRHLLSHKRITSHGPRIFVLAILFITINMGWVLGSVLYQNPGAVTILGNLWRNQTALLSSQGSATQIGFSRSGTLGTINDLLQSEDLEITLRVTSDLTPGYLRAQTFDNYREGEWISRSATDVFQPNSTRVDISLGNRVGVYKIRKHLDSRTHSMVVKHVTPLGDATFLPVNVSELAIRGPNLIIDDDFVVFRPHVTAQTVYAVKYSQNLVKEKLTLAHRKRSLRLTDPVERALKD
;
A
#
# COMPACT_ATOMS: atom_id res chain seq x y z
N MET A 1 -29.80 -6.03 29.84
CA MET A 1 -30.08 -5.73 28.42
C MET A 1 -29.91 -4.25 28.05
N LYS A 2 -30.68 -3.29 28.60
CA LYS A 2 -30.57 -1.86 28.22
C LYS A 2 -29.13 -1.30 28.24
N GLN A 3 -28.36 -1.62 29.28
CA GLN A 3 -26.95 -1.18 29.39
C GLN A 3 -26.04 -1.79 28.31
N GLN A 4 -26.18 -3.09 28.03
CA GLN A 4 -25.42 -3.77 26.97
C GLN A 4 -25.74 -3.20 25.59
N THR A 5 -27.01 -2.87 25.31
CA THR A 5 -27.42 -2.21 24.07
C THR A 5 -26.81 -0.82 23.94
N ASN A 6 -26.73 -0.05 25.03
CA ASN A 6 -26.08 1.26 25.03
C ASN A 6 -24.58 1.15 24.72
N ILE A 7 -23.88 0.18 25.31
CA ILE A 7 -22.46 -0.05 25.03
C ILE A 7 -22.27 -0.47 23.56
N ALA A 8 -23.11 -1.38 23.05
CA ALA A 8 -23.05 -1.78 21.66
C ALA A 8 -23.29 -0.60 20.69
N ALA A 9 -24.20 0.31 21.04
CA ALA A 9 -24.40 1.54 20.28
C ALA A 9 -23.17 2.45 20.30
N ILE A 10 -22.51 2.62 21.45
CA ILE A 10 -21.26 3.39 21.58
C ILE A 10 -20.16 2.76 20.72
N MET A 11 -19.97 1.44 20.79
CA MET A 11 -19.02 0.70 19.96
C MET A 11 -19.28 0.91 18.47
N LEU A 12 -20.55 0.82 18.04
CA LEU A 12 -20.93 1.02 16.65
C LEU A 12 -20.67 2.46 16.17
N ILE A 13 -21.08 3.46 16.95
CA ILE A 13 -20.91 4.88 16.61
C ILE A 13 -19.42 5.22 16.55
N SER A 14 -18.64 4.79 17.55
CA SER A 14 -17.19 5.03 17.60
C SER A 14 -16.46 4.37 16.42
N SER A 15 -16.76 3.10 16.09
CA SER A 15 -16.17 2.45 14.91
C SER A 15 -16.54 3.15 13.60
N SER A 16 -17.79 3.61 13.47
CA SER A 16 -18.24 4.32 12.27
C SER A 16 -17.59 5.70 12.14
N ALA A 17 -17.48 6.45 13.24
CA ALA A 17 -16.80 7.74 13.25
C ALA A 17 -15.30 7.59 12.93
N LEU A 18 -14.66 6.57 13.49
CA LEU A 18 -13.27 6.25 13.19
C LEU A 18 -13.08 5.85 11.72
N CYS A 19 -13.96 5.00 11.19
CA CYS A 19 -13.93 4.63 9.77
C CYS A 19 -14.11 5.86 8.87
N ALA A 20 -15.06 6.75 9.18
CA ALA A 20 -15.27 7.98 8.41
C ALA A 20 -14.01 8.86 8.41
N PHE A 21 -13.33 8.95 9.56
CA PHE A 21 -12.12 9.74 9.72
C PHE A 21 -10.92 9.14 8.96
N VAL A 22 -10.66 7.84 9.16
CA VAL A 22 -9.52 7.14 8.56
C VAL A 22 -9.68 6.97 7.05
N LEU A 23 -10.88 6.59 6.61
CA LEU A 23 -11.14 6.25 5.21
C LEU A 23 -11.45 7.46 4.34
N VAL A 24 -11.72 8.63 4.97
CA VAL A 24 -12.27 9.83 4.32
C VAL A 24 -13.58 9.52 3.56
N ASP A 25 -14.24 8.43 3.92
CA ASP A 25 -15.46 7.91 3.29
C ASP A 25 -16.62 7.99 4.29
N ILE A 26 -17.10 9.22 4.44
CA ILE A 26 -18.22 9.58 5.31
C ILE A 26 -19.50 8.83 4.91
N PRO A 27 -19.92 8.73 3.62
CA PRO A 27 -21.21 8.13 3.29
C PRO A 27 -21.26 6.64 3.62
N TYR A 28 -20.20 5.87 3.33
CA TYR A 28 -20.14 4.44 3.67
C TYR A 28 -20.32 4.21 5.18
N SER A 29 -19.55 4.96 5.97
CA SER A 29 -19.54 4.82 7.43
C SER A 29 -20.85 5.29 8.06
N ALA A 30 -21.46 6.36 7.54
CA ALA A 30 -22.75 6.86 8.01
C ALA A 30 -23.89 5.86 7.72
N ILE A 31 -23.92 5.28 6.52
CA ILE A 31 -24.92 4.27 6.14
C ILE A 31 -24.81 3.05 7.05
N LEU A 32 -23.60 2.53 7.29
CA LEU A 32 -23.41 1.39 8.19
C LEU A 32 -23.75 1.71 9.65
N CYS A 33 -23.46 2.93 10.11
CA CYS A 33 -23.85 3.37 11.45
C CYS A 33 -25.37 3.35 11.60
N VAL A 34 -26.11 3.94 10.66
CA VAL A 34 -27.58 3.97 10.68
C VAL A 34 -28.15 2.55 10.61
N LEU A 35 -27.65 1.71 9.69
CA LEU A 35 -28.05 0.31 9.58
C LEU A 35 -27.78 -0.49 10.85
N GLY A 36 -26.62 -0.31 11.48
CA GLY A 36 -26.31 -0.97 12.74
C GLY A 36 -27.18 -0.48 13.90
N LEU A 37 -27.49 0.82 13.98
CA LEU A 37 -28.39 1.36 15.01
C LEU A 37 -29.82 0.84 14.83
N LEU A 38 -30.27 0.69 13.58
CA LEU A 38 -31.53 0.02 13.25
C LEU A 38 -31.47 -1.47 13.65
N GLY A 39 -30.36 -2.15 13.36
CA GLY A 39 -30.08 -3.53 13.77
C GLY A 39 -30.08 -3.73 15.29
N LEU A 40 -29.66 -2.72 16.06
CA LEU A 40 -29.77 -2.71 17.53
C LEU A 40 -31.23 -2.59 18.00
N ARG A 41 -32.09 -1.89 17.25
CA ARG A 41 -33.54 -1.76 17.51
C ARG A 41 -34.35 -2.89 16.87
N ARG A 42 -33.95 -4.15 17.13
CA ARG A 42 -34.49 -5.40 16.57
C ARG A 42 -36.01 -5.54 16.53
N LYS A 43 -36.75 -4.86 17.42
CA LYS A 43 -38.23 -4.84 17.42
C LYS A 43 -38.85 -4.31 16.13
N ILE A 44 -38.17 -3.40 15.42
CA ILE A 44 -38.67 -2.81 14.16
C ILE A 44 -38.54 -3.83 13.01
N ILE A 45 -37.50 -4.65 13.02
CA ILE A 45 -37.20 -5.62 11.97
C ILE A 45 -38.12 -6.85 12.06
N LEU A 46 -38.54 -7.23 13.27
CA LEU A 46 -39.46 -8.35 13.51
C LEU A 46 -40.93 -8.05 13.16
N ALA A 47 -41.31 -6.78 13.04
CA ALA A 47 -42.69 -6.39 12.71
C ALA A 47 -43.00 -6.56 11.22
N ILE A 48 -41.96 -6.45 10.38
CA ILE A 48 -42.01 -6.86 8.98
C ILE A 48 -41.75 -8.36 9.04
N GLN A 49 -42.56 -9.20 8.38
CA GLN A 49 -42.34 -10.66 8.33
C GLN A 49 -41.56 -11.11 7.07
N PRO A 50 -40.40 -10.55 6.67
CA PRO A 50 -39.55 -11.25 5.73
C PRO A 50 -38.86 -12.40 6.48
N GLU A 51 -38.71 -13.55 5.82
CA GLU A 51 -37.80 -14.57 6.31
C GLU A 51 -36.45 -13.91 6.61
N ARG A 52 -35.92 -14.07 7.83
CA ARG A 52 -34.62 -13.48 8.26
C ARG A 52 -33.51 -13.67 7.22
N ARG A 53 -33.56 -14.80 6.49
CA ARG A 53 -32.66 -15.13 5.39
C ARG A 53 -32.68 -14.09 4.27
N VAL A 54 -33.85 -13.61 3.88
CA VAL A 54 -34.01 -12.60 2.81
C VAL A 54 -33.38 -11.28 3.22
N LEU A 55 -33.60 -10.82 4.46
CA LEU A 55 -32.99 -9.58 4.95
C LEU A 55 -31.47 -9.69 5.04
N SER A 56 -30.95 -10.81 5.57
CA SER A 56 -29.51 -11.05 5.62
C SER A 56 -28.88 -11.13 4.23
N LEU A 57 -29.53 -11.78 3.27
CA LEU A 57 -29.08 -11.83 1.88
C LEU A 57 -29.12 -10.45 1.22
N LEU A 58 -30.14 -9.63 1.50
CA LEU A 58 -30.26 -8.28 0.97
C LEU A 58 -29.18 -7.35 1.56
N ILE A 59 -28.87 -7.47 2.85
CA ILE A 59 -27.78 -6.73 3.49
C ILE A 59 -26.43 -7.20 2.93
N LEU A 60 -26.24 -8.50 2.74
CA LEU A 60 -25.03 -9.05 2.14
C LEU A 60 -24.85 -8.55 0.70
N LEU A 61 -25.92 -8.56 -0.10
CA LEU A 61 -25.93 -8.03 -1.46
C LEU A 61 -25.62 -6.53 -1.47
N PHE A 62 -26.24 -5.76 -0.57
CA PHE A 62 -25.99 -4.33 -0.44
C PHE A 62 -24.52 -4.03 -0.08
N LEU A 63 -23.96 -4.78 0.88
CA LEU A 63 -22.54 -4.71 1.21
C LEU A 63 -21.66 -5.03 0.01
N LEU A 64 -21.97 -6.11 -0.72
CA LEU A 64 -21.24 -6.52 -1.93
C LEU A 64 -21.26 -5.42 -3.00
N VAL A 65 -22.39 -4.76 -3.21
CA VAL A 65 -22.52 -3.63 -4.16
C VAL A 65 -21.67 -2.44 -3.71
N LEU A 66 -21.73 -2.07 -2.42
CA LEU A 66 -20.88 -0.99 -1.88
C LEU A 66 -19.40 -1.32 -2.04
N PHE A 67 -18.99 -2.57 -1.83
CA PHE A 67 -17.63 -3.03 -2.06
C PHE A 67 -17.23 -2.96 -3.54
N GLY A 68 -18.11 -3.40 -4.44
CA GLY A 68 -17.87 -3.32 -5.89
C GLY A 68 -17.67 -1.87 -6.35
N ILE A 69 -18.52 -0.95 -5.88
CA ILE A 69 -18.39 0.48 -6.17
C ILE A 69 -17.07 1.02 -5.63
N HIS A 70 -16.69 0.66 -4.40
CA HIS A 70 -15.43 1.10 -3.80
C HIS A 70 -14.21 0.59 -4.57
N TYR A 71 -14.17 -0.70 -4.89
CA TYR A 71 -13.08 -1.30 -5.66
C TYR A 71 -12.97 -0.65 -7.04
N TRP A 72 -14.09 -0.42 -7.71
CA TRP A 72 -14.13 0.25 -9.01
C TRP A 72 -13.66 1.71 -8.93
N TYR A 73 -14.09 2.46 -7.91
CA TYR A 73 -13.68 3.85 -7.71
C TYR A 73 -12.17 3.98 -7.46
N PHE A 74 -11.59 3.06 -6.68
CA PHE A 74 -10.17 3.08 -6.33
C PHE A 74 -9.25 2.50 -7.41
N THR A 75 -9.74 1.57 -8.25
CA THR A 75 -8.97 1.05 -9.39
C THR A 75 -8.89 2.04 -10.56
N TRP A 76 -9.57 3.19 -10.47
CA TRP A 76 -9.49 4.22 -11.50
C TRP A 76 -8.11 4.89 -11.50
N PRO A 77 -7.37 4.87 -12.64
CA PRO A 77 -6.00 5.38 -12.74
C PRO A 77 -5.83 6.89 -12.46
N ALA A 78 -6.93 7.65 -12.34
CA ALA A 78 -6.89 9.07 -12.01
C ALA A 78 -6.81 9.34 -10.49
N HIS A 79 -7.15 8.34 -9.66
CA HIS A 79 -7.19 8.44 -8.20
C HIS A 79 -6.03 7.69 -7.51
N SER A 80 -4.98 7.30 -8.25
CA SER A 80 -3.73 6.80 -7.67
C SER A 80 -2.99 7.93 -6.95
N HIS A 81 -3.56 8.42 -5.85
CA HIS A 81 -2.85 9.19 -4.86
C HIS A 81 -1.69 8.32 -4.38
N SER A 82 -0.49 8.89 -4.40
CA SER A 82 0.78 8.29 -4.04
C SER A 82 0.91 7.97 -2.53
N GLY A 83 -0.15 7.45 -1.93
CA GLY A 83 -0.12 6.86 -0.59
C GLY A 83 0.51 5.47 -0.67
N PRO A 84 1.13 5.00 0.42
CA PRO A 84 1.67 3.64 0.47
C PRO A 84 0.53 2.65 0.24
N GLU A 85 0.71 1.75 -0.73
CA GLU A 85 -0.26 0.71 -1.11
C GLU A 85 -0.74 -0.13 0.10
N SER A 86 0.09 -0.21 1.14
CA SER A 86 -0.21 -0.87 2.40
C SER A 86 -1.36 -0.23 3.19
N SER A 87 -1.60 1.08 3.06
CA SER A 87 -2.74 1.76 3.70
C SER A 87 -4.09 1.29 3.13
N MET A 88 -4.13 0.96 1.84
CA MET A 88 -5.34 0.51 1.15
C MET A 88 -5.84 -0.84 1.65
N ALA A 89 -4.92 -1.76 1.95
CA ALA A 89 -5.26 -3.06 2.54
C ALA A 89 -5.94 -2.88 3.90
N TRP A 90 -5.39 -2.03 4.77
CA TRP A 90 -5.96 -1.75 6.08
C TRP A 90 -7.31 -1.02 6.01
N HIS A 91 -7.48 -0.10 5.06
CA HIS A 91 -8.77 0.54 4.78
C HIS A 91 -9.85 -0.48 4.45
N THR A 92 -9.51 -1.42 3.58
CA THR A 92 -10.41 -2.47 3.12
C THR A 92 -10.77 -3.42 4.25
N VAL A 93 -9.78 -3.89 5.02
CA VAL A 93 -9.99 -4.78 6.19
C VAL A 93 -10.86 -4.11 7.26
N THR A 94 -10.61 -2.83 7.53
CA THR A 94 -11.41 -2.04 8.48
C THR A 94 -12.88 -1.98 8.07
N ARG A 95 -13.15 -1.72 6.79
CA ARG A 95 -14.52 -1.71 6.23
C ARG A 95 -15.20 -3.07 6.37
N TYR A 96 -14.48 -4.16 6.14
CA TYR A 96 -15.01 -5.52 6.28
C TYR A 96 -15.41 -5.83 7.72
N PHE A 97 -14.59 -5.45 8.70
CA PHE A 97 -14.92 -5.69 10.10
C PHE A 97 -16.12 -4.84 10.56
N LEU A 98 -16.21 -3.57 10.14
CA LEU A 98 -17.38 -2.74 10.41
C LEU A 98 -18.66 -3.32 9.80
N ALA A 99 -18.60 -3.73 8.53
CA ALA A 99 -19.71 -4.37 7.83
C ALA A 99 -20.15 -5.68 8.50
N SER A 100 -19.18 -6.51 8.90
CA SER A 100 -19.42 -7.78 9.61
C SER A 100 -20.06 -7.52 10.97
N MET A 101 -19.61 -6.49 11.69
CA MET A 101 -20.20 -6.07 12.96
C MET A 101 -21.68 -5.70 12.80
N VAL A 102 -22.02 -4.94 11.75
CA VAL A 102 -23.42 -4.61 11.41
C VAL A 102 -24.20 -5.87 11.05
N LEU A 103 -23.67 -6.72 10.17
CA LEU A 103 -24.31 -7.96 9.75
C LEU A 103 -24.64 -8.89 10.93
N MET A 104 -23.74 -8.99 11.92
CA MET A 104 -23.96 -9.80 13.12
C MET A 104 -25.14 -9.31 13.97
N LEU A 105 -25.46 -8.01 13.95
CA LEU A 105 -26.64 -7.49 14.64
C LEU A 105 -27.94 -8.02 14.02
N PHE A 106 -27.96 -8.21 12.70
CA PHE A 106 -29.10 -8.76 11.96
C PHE A 106 -29.19 -10.29 12.02
N LEU A 107 -28.04 -10.99 12.07
CA LEU A 107 -27.98 -12.45 12.16
C LEU A 107 -28.25 -13.00 13.57
N GLY A 108 -28.02 -12.19 14.60
CA GLY A 108 -28.14 -12.63 15.99
C GLY A 108 -29.55 -13.08 16.43
N MET A 109 -29.59 -13.88 17.50
CA MET A 109 -30.85 -14.25 18.16
C MET A 109 -31.55 -13.00 18.73
N PRO A 110 -32.89 -12.92 18.67
CA PRO A 110 -33.63 -11.69 19.00
C PRO A 110 -33.38 -11.19 20.43
N ASP A 111 -33.19 -12.11 21.37
CA ASP A 111 -33.13 -11.81 22.80
C ASP A 111 -31.72 -11.55 23.32
N GLU A 112 -30.68 -11.77 22.50
CA GLU A 112 -29.28 -11.66 22.95
C GLU A 112 -28.39 -11.01 21.88
N LEU A 113 -27.56 -10.06 22.31
CA LEU A 113 -26.54 -9.50 21.43
C LEU A 113 -25.38 -10.52 21.29
N PRO A 114 -24.88 -10.78 20.07
CA PRO A 114 -23.81 -11.74 19.87
C PRO A 114 -22.54 -11.32 20.61
N GLN A 115 -21.87 -12.25 21.29
CA GLN A 115 -20.56 -11.96 21.92
C GLN A 115 -19.51 -11.57 20.90
N SER A 116 -19.59 -12.16 19.70
CA SER A 116 -18.76 -11.85 18.53
C SER A 116 -18.80 -10.40 18.08
N PHE A 117 -19.87 -9.66 18.41
CA PHE A 117 -19.96 -8.23 18.14
C PHE A 117 -18.78 -7.44 18.73
N GLY A 118 -18.37 -7.77 19.96
CA GLY A 118 -17.23 -7.11 20.61
C GLY A 118 -15.90 -7.41 19.92
N PHE A 119 -15.71 -8.62 19.39
CA PHE A 119 -14.49 -8.98 18.67
C PHE A 119 -14.39 -8.25 17.33
N PHE A 120 -15.50 -8.10 16.60
CA PHE A 120 -15.51 -7.32 15.36
C PHE A 120 -15.26 -5.83 15.62
N PHE A 121 -15.77 -5.28 16.72
CA PHE A 121 -15.41 -3.93 17.16
C PHE A 121 -13.90 -3.79 17.40
N LEU A 122 -13.30 -4.67 18.20
CA LEU A 122 -11.86 -4.64 18.46
C LEU A 122 -11.04 -4.77 17.15
N ALA A 123 -11.42 -5.71 16.27
CA ALA A 123 -10.76 -5.90 14.98
C ALA A 123 -10.87 -4.66 14.08
N THR A 124 -12.02 -3.98 14.07
CA THR A 124 -12.22 -2.71 13.34
C THR A 124 -11.30 -1.63 13.89
N MET A 125 -11.25 -1.49 15.23
CA MET A 125 -10.43 -0.48 15.91
C MET A 125 -8.94 -0.71 15.69
N VAL A 126 -8.46 -1.95 15.79
CA VAL A 126 -7.05 -2.30 15.54
C VAL A 126 -6.68 -2.07 14.08
N SER A 127 -7.53 -2.50 13.14
CA SER A 127 -7.27 -2.35 11.69
C SER A 127 -7.25 -0.88 11.27
N ALA A 128 -8.21 -0.07 11.76
CA ALA A 128 -8.21 1.37 11.58
C ALA A 128 -6.98 2.02 12.25
N GLY A 129 -6.57 1.49 13.40
CA GLY A 129 -5.39 1.95 14.11
C GLY A 129 -4.07 1.75 13.35
N GLN A 130 -3.97 0.69 12.52
CA GLN A 130 -2.77 0.46 11.71
C GLN A 130 -2.51 1.59 10.70
N THR A 131 -3.56 2.30 10.24
CA THR A 131 -3.37 3.44 9.34
C THR A 131 -2.73 4.62 10.06
N PHE A 132 -3.05 4.83 11.35
CA PHE A 132 -2.40 5.86 12.16
C PHE A 132 -0.93 5.56 12.44
N LEU A 133 -0.55 4.28 12.58
CA LEU A 133 0.85 3.90 12.71
C LEU A 133 1.64 4.25 11.45
N MET A 134 1.05 4.11 10.27
CA MET A 134 1.68 4.52 8.99
C MET A 134 1.80 6.04 8.84
N GLU A 135 1.01 6.81 9.59
CA GLU A 135 1.07 8.27 9.63
C GLU A 135 1.90 8.81 10.82
N ASP A 136 2.70 7.96 11.47
CA ASP A 136 3.49 8.27 12.67
C ASP A 136 2.67 8.76 13.88
N LYS A 137 1.36 8.48 13.92
CA LYS A 137 0.43 8.89 14.98
C LYS A 137 0.30 7.82 16.07
N LEU A 138 1.43 7.34 16.60
CA LEU A 138 1.49 6.27 17.60
C LEU A 138 0.61 6.55 18.84
N GLY A 139 0.57 7.79 19.32
CA GLY A 139 -0.22 8.18 20.48
C GLY A 139 -1.72 7.90 20.28
N LEU A 140 -2.27 8.29 19.12
CA LEU A 140 -3.68 8.06 18.78
C LEU A 140 -3.99 6.57 18.68
N PHE A 141 -3.11 5.79 18.03
CA PHE A 141 -3.25 4.34 17.95
C PHE A 141 -3.39 3.71 19.34
N ARG A 142 -2.49 4.07 20.27
CA ARG A 142 -2.48 3.50 21.64
C ARG A 142 -3.71 3.88 22.45
N THR A 143 -4.15 5.13 22.36
CA THR A 143 -5.40 5.55 23.02
C THR A 143 -6.58 4.74 22.52
N LEU A 144 -6.64 4.52 21.20
CA LEU A 144 -7.72 3.80 20.54
C LEU A 144 -7.74 2.31 20.91
N GLU A 145 -6.56 1.68 20.96
CA GLU A 145 -6.36 0.30 21.43
C GLU A 145 -6.87 0.13 22.87
N ILE A 146 -6.42 0.98 23.80
CA ILE A 146 -6.82 0.91 25.22
C ILE A 146 -8.33 1.10 25.37
N VAL A 147 -8.90 2.15 24.76
CA VAL A 147 -10.34 2.42 24.81
C VAL A 147 -11.13 1.25 24.24
N SER A 148 -10.66 0.64 23.15
CA SER A 148 -11.35 -0.47 22.51
C SER A 148 -11.38 -1.73 23.39
N VAL A 149 -10.27 -2.05 24.06
CA VAL A 149 -10.18 -3.17 25.00
C VAL A 149 -11.07 -2.93 26.23
N ILE A 150 -11.07 -1.71 26.77
CA ILE A 150 -11.94 -1.34 27.89
C ILE A 150 -13.42 -1.55 27.52
N LEU A 151 -13.85 -1.04 26.36
CA LEU A 151 -15.22 -1.22 25.88
C LEU A 151 -15.58 -2.70 25.64
N LEU A 152 -14.64 -3.50 25.14
CA LEU A 152 -14.83 -4.94 24.97
C LEU A 152 -15.05 -5.68 26.31
N ILE A 153 -14.26 -5.34 27.33
CA ILE A 153 -14.41 -5.91 28.68
C ILE A 153 -15.76 -5.51 29.28
N PHE A 154 -16.14 -4.23 29.17
CA PHE A 154 -17.43 -3.76 29.64
C PHE A 154 -18.58 -4.46 28.91
N TYR A 155 -18.50 -4.59 27.58
CA TYR A 155 -19.48 -5.32 26.79
C TYR A 155 -19.61 -6.79 27.20
N SER A 156 -18.48 -7.49 27.33
CA SER A 156 -18.43 -8.93 27.67
C SER A 156 -18.91 -9.21 29.10
N SER A 157 -18.53 -8.37 30.06
CA SER A 157 -18.96 -8.50 31.46
C SER A 157 -20.47 -8.34 31.62
N MET A 158 -21.10 -7.50 30.80
CA MET A 158 -22.55 -7.33 30.76
C MET A 158 -23.27 -8.45 30.01
N SER A 159 -22.58 -9.16 29.11
CA SER A 159 -23.14 -10.28 28.34
C SER A 159 -23.16 -11.60 29.10
N ALA A 160 -22.43 -11.74 30.21
CA ALA A 160 -22.28 -13.00 30.97
C ALA A 160 -23.55 -13.44 31.75
N GLY A 161 -24.72 -12.88 31.41
CA GLY A 161 -25.99 -13.11 32.10
C GLY A 161 -26.85 -14.26 31.57
N SER A 162 -26.60 -14.80 30.37
CA SER A 162 -27.44 -15.84 29.74
C SER A 162 -26.60 -16.68 28.78
N PRO A 163 -26.94 -17.93 28.41
CA PRO A 163 -27.66 -19.04 29.03
C PRO A 163 -26.69 -20.15 29.55
N LEU A 164 -25.37 -19.96 29.46
CA LEU A 164 -24.36 -20.95 29.94
C LEU A 164 -24.47 -21.23 31.44
N ARG A 165 -25.10 -20.30 32.18
CA ARG A 165 -25.48 -20.48 33.58
C ARG A 165 -26.46 -21.64 33.77
N HIS A 166 -27.35 -21.94 32.82
CA HIS A 166 -28.31 -23.04 32.98
C HIS A 166 -27.67 -24.42 32.77
N LEU A 167 -26.64 -24.54 31.92
CA LEU A 167 -25.88 -25.78 31.73
C LEU A 167 -24.78 -25.99 32.78
N LEU A 168 -24.24 -24.91 33.37
CA LEU A 168 -23.21 -24.97 34.42
C LEU A 168 -23.75 -24.77 35.86
N SER A 169 -25.06 -24.54 36.04
CA SER A 169 -25.70 -24.41 37.37
C SER A 169 -26.02 -25.75 38.06
N HIS A 170 -25.20 -26.78 37.83
CA HIS A 170 -25.25 -28.01 38.62
C HIS A 170 -24.07 -28.23 39.56
N LYS A 171 -23.13 -27.29 39.67
CA LYS A 171 -22.25 -27.23 40.85
C LYS A 171 -21.81 -25.81 41.14
N ARG A 172 -22.39 -25.24 42.19
CA ARG A 172 -22.12 -23.91 42.72
C ARG A 172 -20.74 -23.91 43.40
N ILE A 173 -19.66 -23.94 42.62
CA ILE A 173 -18.32 -23.63 43.13
C ILE A 173 -18.13 -22.13 42.93
N THR A 174 -18.38 -21.37 43.98
CA THR A 174 -18.08 -19.94 44.12
C THR A 174 -16.56 -19.75 44.24
N SER A 175 -15.84 -20.08 43.18
CA SER A 175 -14.42 -19.78 43.08
C SER A 175 -14.27 -18.44 42.37
N HIS A 176 -13.53 -17.50 42.96
CA HIS A 176 -13.06 -16.28 42.30
C HIS A 176 -11.99 -16.58 41.22
N GLY A 177 -11.51 -17.82 41.16
CA GLY A 177 -10.47 -18.29 40.24
C GLY A 177 -10.70 -18.01 38.75
N PRO A 178 -11.88 -18.26 38.16
CA PRO A 178 -12.07 -18.03 36.72
C PRO A 178 -12.06 -16.54 36.35
N ARG A 179 -12.44 -15.63 37.26
CA ARG A 179 -12.35 -14.18 37.00
C ARG A 179 -10.90 -13.69 37.03
N ILE A 180 -10.12 -14.18 37.99
CA ILE A 180 -8.69 -13.87 38.09
C ILE A 180 -7.95 -14.45 36.88
N PHE A 181 -8.31 -15.65 36.45
CA PHE A 181 -7.72 -16.30 35.27
C PHE A 181 -8.01 -15.52 33.98
N VAL A 182 -9.24 -15.05 33.78
CA VAL A 182 -9.59 -14.21 32.61
C VAL A 182 -8.85 -12.87 32.65
N LEU A 183 -8.75 -12.22 33.81
CA LEU A 183 -7.98 -10.99 33.95
C LEU A 183 -6.48 -11.21 33.69
N ALA A 184 -5.92 -12.33 34.16
CA ALA A 184 -4.53 -12.69 33.92
C ALA A 184 -4.25 -12.96 32.44
N ILE A 185 -5.12 -13.72 31.74
CA ILE A 185 -5.00 -13.91 30.29
C ILE A 185 -5.05 -12.57 29.58
N LEU A 186 -6.01 -11.71 29.93
CA LEU A 186 -6.19 -10.42 29.28
C LEU A 186 -4.97 -9.52 29.47
N PHE A 187 -4.44 -9.46 30.70
CA PHE A 187 -3.18 -8.78 31.01
C PHE A 187 -2.01 -9.34 30.20
N ILE A 188 -1.87 -10.66 30.11
CA ILE A 188 -0.82 -11.31 29.31
C ILE A 188 -0.97 -10.94 27.83
N THR A 189 -2.17 -11.03 27.24
CA THR A 189 -2.38 -10.67 25.82
C THR A 189 -2.09 -9.19 25.53
N ILE A 190 -2.44 -8.28 26.43
CA ILE A 190 -2.13 -6.85 26.26
C ILE A 190 -0.60 -6.64 26.27
N ASN A 191 0.10 -7.23 27.25
CA ASN A 191 1.55 -7.09 27.34
C ASN A 191 2.27 -7.80 26.18
N MET A 192 1.78 -8.95 25.74
CA MET A 192 2.35 -9.67 24.60
C MET A 192 2.13 -8.89 23.30
N GLY A 193 0.95 -8.28 23.11
CA GLY A 193 0.68 -7.35 22.01
C GLY A 193 1.58 -6.11 22.05
N TRP A 194 1.86 -5.58 23.25
CA TRP A 194 2.78 -4.47 23.43
C TRP A 194 4.22 -4.83 23.07
N VAL A 195 4.73 -5.97 23.55
CA VAL A 195 6.07 -6.48 23.22
C VAL A 195 6.18 -6.75 21.72
N LEU A 196 5.22 -7.49 21.15
CA LEU A 196 5.24 -7.84 19.73
C LEU A 196 5.16 -6.59 18.85
N GLY A 197 4.29 -5.64 19.18
CA GLY A 197 4.18 -4.36 18.48
C GLY A 197 5.45 -3.51 18.59
N SER A 198 6.11 -3.51 19.75
CA SER A 198 7.38 -2.78 19.95
C SER A 198 8.53 -3.42 19.19
N VAL A 199 8.60 -4.76 19.15
CA VAL A 199 9.58 -5.51 18.36
C VAL A 199 9.40 -5.28 16.87
N LEU A 200 8.15 -5.28 16.39
CA LEU A 200 7.83 -4.98 14.98
C LEU A 200 8.19 -3.53 14.61
N TYR A 201 7.97 -2.57 15.51
CA TYR A 201 8.31 -1.16 15.29
C TYR A 201 9.82 -0.91 15.29
N GLN A 202 10.56 -1.56 16.21
CA GLN A 202 12.02 -1.43 16.30
C GLN A 202 12.76 -2.18 15.17
N ASN A 203 12.11 -3.16 14.55
CA ASN A 203 12.65 -3.92 13.43
C ASN A 203 11.80 -3.70 12.17
N PRO A 204 11.93 -2.53 11.49
CA PRO A 204 11.26 -2.31 10.21
C PRO A 204 11.57 -3.42 9.20
N GLY A 205 12.76 -4.04 9.32
CA GLY A 205 13.18 -5.25 8.59
C GLY A 205 12.24 -6.47 8.76
N ALA A 206 11.67 -6.69 9.94
CA ALA A 206 10.77 -7.82 10.21
C ALA A 206 9.38 -7.61 9.58
N VAL A 207 8.90 -6.35 9.58
CA VAL A 207 7.68 -5.97 8.86
C VAL A 207 7.88 -6.09 7.36
N THR A 208 9.07 -5.76 6.84
CA THR A 208 9.40 -6.05 5.44
C THR A 208 9.47 -7.53 5.14
N ILE A 209 9.85 -8.42 6.06
CA ILE A 209 9.80 -9.88 5.79
C ILE A 209 8.35 -10.36 5.69
N LEU A 210 7.45 -9.92 6.58
CA LEU A 210 6.02 -10.23 6.50
C LEU A 210 5.38 -9.60 5.26
N GLY A 211 5.74 -8.35 4.96
CA GLY A 211 5.34 -7.64 3.75
C GLY A 211 5.87 -8.33 2.48
N ASN A 212 7.09 -8.85 2.49
CA ASN A 212 7.70 -9.59 1.38
C ASN A 212 7.08 -10.98 1.25
N LEU A 213 6.73 -11.67 2.34
CA LEU A 213 5.97 -12.91 2.29
C LEU A 213 4.59 -12.70 1.67
N TRP A 214 3.90 -11.61 2.05
CA TRP A 214 2.62 -11.23 1.44
C TRP A 214 2.78 -10.78 -0.01
N ARG A 215 3.81 -9.98 -0.32
CA ARG A 215 4.13 -9.50 -1.68
C ARG A 215 4.54 -10.67 -2.59
N ASN A 216 5.21 -11.70 -2.07
CA ASN A 216 5.54 -12.92 -2.80
C ASN A 216 4.29 -13.78 -3.02
N GLN A 217 3.35 -13.81 -2.08
CA GLN A 217 2.06 -14.49 -2.25
C GLN A 217 1.13 -13.75 -3.23
N THR A 218 1.09 -12.41 -3.21
CA THR A 218 0.36 -11.63 -4.21
C THR A 218 1.06 -11.65 -5.56
N ALA A 219 2.40 -11.71 -5.62
CA ALA A 219 3.16 -11.97 -6.85
C ALA A 219 2.85 -13.37 -7.42
N LEU A 220 2.67 -14.38 -6.56
CA LEU A 220 2.22 -15.73 -6.96
C LEU A 220 0.76 -15.72 -7.46
N LEU A 221 -0.14 -14.93 -6.87
CA LEU A 221 -1.54 -14.81 -7.31
C LEU A 221 -1.73 -13.88 -8.52
N SER A 222 -0.83 -12.93 -8.74
CA SER A 222 -0.74 -12.08 -9.95
C SER A 222 0.17 -12.67 -11.03
N SER A 223 0.76 -13.86 -10.78
CA SER A 223 1.63 -14.57 -11.73
C SER A 223 0.91 -15.12 -12.97
N GLN A 224 -0.41 -15.00 -13.06
CA GLN A 224 -1.12 -15.22 -14.33
C GLN A 224 -1.18 -13.98 -15.23
N GLY A 225 -0.66 -12.82 -14.81
CA GLY A 225 -0.70 -11.58 -15.61
C GLY A 225 0.57 -10.75 -15.68
N SER A 226 1.53 -10.90 -14.76
CA SER A 226 2.77 -10.10 -14.81
C SER A 226 3.91 -10.83 -14.09
N ALA A 227 4.56 -11.74 -14.81
CA ALA A 227 5.79 -12.38 -14.34
C ALA A 227 6.86 -11.31 -14.05
N THR A 228 7.34 -11.29 -12.80
CA THR A 228 8.74 -10.94 -12.42
C THR A 228 9.38 -9.80 -13.20
N GLN A 229 8.91 -8.57 -12.98
CA GLN A 229 9.66 -7.38 -13.39
C GLN A 229 10.82 -7.18 -12.39
N ILE A 230 11.94 -7.90 -12.60
CA ILE A 230 13.22 -7.54 -11.98
C ILE A 230 13.64 -6.24 -12.66
N GLY A 231 13.33 -5.10 -12.05
CA GLY A 231 13.48 -3.80 -12.71
C GLY A 231 13.71 -2.68 -11.72
N PHE A 232 14.33 -1.60 -12.22
CA PHE A 232 14.52 -0.34 -11.50
C PHE A 232 13.13 0.27 -11.25
N SER A 233 12.54 -0.05 -10.09
CA SER A 233 11.34 0.60 -9.57
C SER A 233 11.64 2.07 -9.24
N ARG A 234 10.59 2.90 -9.16
CA ARG A 234 10.69 4.29 -8.68
C ARG A 234 11.28 4.42 -7.27
N SER A 235 11.46 3.30 -6.58
CA SER A 235 12.18 3.23 -5.32
C SER A 235 13.16 2.05 -5.30
N GLY A 236 14.18 2.12 -4.46
CA GLY A 236 15.20 1.09 -4.33
C GLY A 236 15.80 1.06 -2.92
N THR A 237 16.09 -0.14 -2.43
CA THR A 237 16.79 -0.36 -1.16
C THR A 237 18.16 -1.01 -1.42
N LEU A 238 19.08 -0.89 -0.46
CA LEU A 238 20.36 -1.61 -0.54
C LEU A 238 20.14 -3.14 -0.62
N GLY A 239 19.08 -3.65 0.02
CA GLY A 239 18.67 -5.05 -0.09
C GLY A 239 18.36 -5.45 -1.53
N THR A 240 17.55 -4.66 -2.25
CA THR A 240 17.22 -4.97 -3.65
C THR A 240 18.43 -4.99 -4.58
N ILE A 241 19.43 -4.11 -4.33
CA ILE A 241 20.68 -4.11 -5.09
C ILE A 241 21.50 -5.35 -4.75
N ASN A 242 21.57 -5.70 -3.46
CA ASN A 242 22.27 -6.89 -3.00
C ASN A 242 21.62 -8.17 -3.57
N ASP A 243 20.30 -8.24 -3.63
CA ASP A 243 19.57 -9.36 -4.23
C ASP A 243 19.88 -9.49 -5.73
N LEU A 244 19.96 -8.36 -6.45
CA LEU A 244 20.35 -8.33 -7.87
C LEU A 244 21.83 -8.69 -8.10
N LEU A 245 22.70 -8.44 -7.12
CA LEU A 245 24.10 -8.85 -7.16
C LEU A 245 24.29 -10.33 -6.78
N GLN A 246 23.43 -10.86 -5.91
CA GLN A 246 23.48 -12.22 -5.39
C GLN A 246 22.66 -13.23 -6.21
N SER A 247 21.84 -12.78 -7.15
CA SER A 247 21.09 -13.69 -8.03
C SER A 247 22.07 -14.53 -8.85
N GLU A 248 22.14 -15.83 -8.54
CA GLU A 248 23.02 -16.80 -9.23
C GLU A 248 22.64 -17.00 -10.70
N ASP A 249 21.43 -16.59 -11.09
CA ASP A 249 20.98 -16.56 -12.47
C ASP A 249 21.64 -15.38 -13.22
N LEU A 250 22.80 -15.66 -13.83
CA LEU A 250 23.52 -14.80 -14.78
C LEU A 250 22.76 -14.65 -16.11
N GLU A 251 21.44 -14.45 -16.06
CA GLU A 251 20.65 -14.21 -17.26
C GLU A 251 21.06 -12.86 -17.85
N ILE A 252 21.51 -12.87 -19.11
CA ILE A 252 21.90 -11.63 -19.80
C ILE A 252 20.66 -10.75 -19.87
N THR A 253 20.68 -9.61 -19.18
CA THR A 253 19.53 -8.71 -19.12
C THR A 253 19.57 -7.64 -20.22
N LEU A 254 20.77 -7.17 -20.56
CA LEU A 254 21.00 -6.11 -21.53
C LEU A 254 22.13 -6.49 -22.49
N ARG A 255 21.90 -6.34 -23.80
CA ARG A 255 22.94 -6.43 -24.83
C ARG A 255 23.18 -5.07 -25.44
N VAL A 256 24.41 -4.58 -25.34
CA VAL A 256 24.82 -3.28 -25.88
C VAL A 256 25.83 -3.50 -27.00
N THR A 257 25.54 -2.95 -28.16
CA THR A 257 26.46 -2.92 -29.31
C THR A 257 26.82 -1.47 -29.55
N SER A 258 28.11 -1.15 -29.46
CA SER A 258 28.61 0.21 -29.60
C SER A 258 29.96 0.20 -30.29
N ASP A 259 30.24 1.23 -31.08
CA ASP A 259 31.56 1.43 -31.69
C ASP A 259 32.65 1.67 -30.64
N LEU A 260 32.23 2.12 -29.45
CA LEU A 260 33.10 2.47 -28.35
C LEU A 260 32.45 2.15 -27.00
N THR A 261 33.24 1.88 -25.96
CA THR A 261 32.71 1.55 -24.63
C THR A 261 31.89 2.73 -24.05
N PRO A 262 30.58 2.58 -23.81
CA PRO A 262 29.70 3.69 -23.43
C PRO A 262 29.92 4.19 -22.00
N GLY A 263 30.77 3.50 -21.21
CA GLY A 263 31.05 3.85 -19.82
C GLY A 263 29.83 3.58 -18.94
N TYR A 264 29.39 4.60 -18.20
CA TYR A 264 28.27 4.50 -17.28
C TYR A 264 26.92 4.63 -18.01
N LEU A 265 26.08 3.60 -17.88
CA LEU A 265 24.71 3.60 -18.34
C LEU A 265 23.76 3.96 -17.20
N ARG A 266 23.08 5.09 -17.33
CA ARG A 266 22.08 5.57 -16.39
C ARG A 266 20.72 4.99 -16.75
N ALA A 267 20.08 4.35 -15.77
CA ALA A 267 18.71 3.87 -15.87
C ALA A 267 17.72 4.78 -15.12
N GLN A 268 18.12 5.25 -13.94
CA GLN A 268 17.28 6.05 -13.05
C GLN A 268 18.13 6.89 -12.08
N THR A 269 17.54 7.98 -11.58
CA THR A 269 18.05 8.80 -10.47
C THR A 269 17.11 8.69 -9.27
N PHE A 270 17.70 8.66 -8.08
CA PHE A 270 16.96 8.69 -6.81
C PHE A 270 17.35 9.95 -6.05
N ASP A 271 16.37 10.82 -5.82
CA ASP A 271 16.61 12.18 -5.32
C ASP A 271 16.35 12.30 -3.81
N ASN A 272 15.62 11.35 -3.23
CA ASN A 272 15.18 11.42 -1.85
C ASN A 272 15.45 10.10 -1.14
N TYR A 273 15.99 10.17 0.08
CA TYR A 273 16.14 9.02 0.97
C TYR A 273 15.16 9.15 2.13
N ARG A 274 14.28 8.16 2.32
CA ARG A 274 13.31 8.13 3.40
C ARG A 274 13.13 6.69 3.89
N GLU A 275 13.17 6.51 5.20
CA GLU A 275 12.81 5.24 5.86
C GLU A 275 13.57 4.00 5.33
N GLY A 276 14.86 4.15 4.99
CA GLY A 276 15.66 3.02 4.47
C GLY A 276 15.58 2.83 2.95
N GLU A 277 14.84 3.67 2.26
CA GLU A 277 14.56 3.56 0.83
C GLU A 277 14.94 4.83 0.06
N TRP A 278 15.54 4.64 -1.11
CA TRP A 278 15.79 5.70 -2.09
C TRP A 278 14.60 5.82 -3.03
N ILE A 279 14.09 7.03 -3.24
CA ILE A 279 12.87 7.30 -4.01
C ILE A 279 13.17 8.33 -5.10
N SER A 280 12.73 8.03 -6.32
CA SER A 280 12.73 8.93 -7.47
C SER A 280 11.46 9.78 -7.44
N ARG A 281 11.61 11.12 -7.39
CA ARG A 281 10.50 12.09 -7.34
C ARG A 281 10.51 13.08 -8.50
N SER A 282 11.33 12.80 -9.50
CA SER A 282 11.61 13.72 -10.59
C SER A 282 10.31 14.02 -11.37
N ALA A 283 10.06 15.30 -11.66
CA ALA A 283 8.90 15.70 -12.45
C ALA A 283 9.02 15.03 -13.83
N THR A 284 7.91 14.48 -14.31
CA THR A 284 7.89 13.69 -15.54
C THR A 284 7.12 14.44 -16.60
N ASP A 285 7.81 14.84 -17.66
CA ASP A 285 7.19 15.49 -18.81
C ASP A 285 7.05 14.48 -19.96
N VAL A 286 5.90 14.51 -20.63
CA VAL A 286 5.67 13.69 -21.82
C VAL A 286 6.42 14.32 -22.99
N PHE A 287 7.46 13.63 -23.45
CA PHE A 287 8.33 14.05 -24.53
C PHE A 287 7.87 13.41 -25.84
N GLN A 288 7.55 14.26 -26.82
CA GLN A 288 7.13 13.85 -28.16
C GLN A 288 8.31 13.75 -29.12
N PRO A 289 8.26 12.87 -30.13
CA PRO A 289 9.35 12.72 -31.08
C PRO A 289 9.52 13.97 -31.94
N ASN A 290 10.75 14.45 -32.09
CA ASN A 290 11.07 15.59 -32.96
C ASN A 290 10.85 15.26 -34.44
N SER A 291 11.06 13.99 -34.80
CA SER A 291 10.80 13.48 -36.15
C SER A 291 10.54 11.98 -36.08
N THR A 292 9.88 11.45 -37.10
CA THR A 292 9.77 10.00 -37.30
C THR A 292 10.62 9.60 -38.50
N ARG A 293 11.39 8.53 -38.39
CA ARG A 293 12.23 8.00 -39.48
C ARG A 293 12.02 6.50 -39.62
N VAL A 294 12.20 5.98 -40.83
CA VAL A 294 12.27 4.54 -41.06
C VAL A 294 13.72 4.13 -40.82
N ASP A 295 13.93 3.28 -39.83
CA ASP A 295 15.26 2.74 -39.54
C ASP A 295 15.24 1.23 -39.81
N ILE A 296 16.05 0.82 -40.78
CA ILE A 296 16.14 -0.58 -41.23
C ILE A 296 16.71 -1.46 -40.11
N SER A 297 17.60 -0.94 -39.27
CA SER A 297 18.22 -1.69 -38.17
C SER A 297 17.24 -1.98 -37.02
N LEU A 298 16.22 -1.14 -36.86
CA LEU A 298 15.16 -1.26 -35.86
C LEU A 298 13.85 -1.82 -36.45
N GLY A 299 13.87 -2.18 -37.74
CA GLY A 299 12.82 -2.94 -38.42
C GLY A 299 11.47 -2.24 -38.57
N ASN A 300 11.36 -0.91 -38.39
CA ASN A 300 10.09 -0.17 -38.51
C ASN A 300 10.24 1.36 -38.46
N ARG A 301 9.10 2.09 -38.44
CA ARG A 301 9.06 3.53 -38.09
C ARG A 301 9.46 3.74 -36.62
N VAL A 302 10.45 4.60 -36.42
CA VAL A 302 11.04 4.92 -35.12
C VAL A 302 10.86 6.41 -34.84
N GLY A 303 10.49 6.73 -33.60
CA GLY A 303 10.48 8.10 -33.10
C GLY A 303 11.90 8.52 -32.77
N VAL A 304 12.35 9.64 -33.33
CA VAL A 304 13.66 10.22 -33.05
C VAL A 304 13.47 11.42 -32.13
N TYR A 305 14.02 11.29 -30.93
CA TYR A 305 13.94 12.24 -29.84
C TYR A 305 15.30 12.92 -29.68
N LYS A 306 15.34 14.24 -29.85
CA LYS A 306 16.54 15.05 -29.59
C LYS A 306 16.53 15.48 -28.14
N ILE A 307 17.34 14.81 -27.32
CA ILE A 307 17.42 15.06 -25.88
C ILE A 307 18.26 16.32 -25.61
N ARG A 308 19.34 16.55 -26.38
CA ARG A 308 20.21 17.73 -26.25
C ARG A 308 20.37 18.46 -27.58
N LYS A 309 20.41 19.80 -27.52
CA LYS A 309 20.51 20.68 -28.70
C LYS A 309 21.94 20.85 -29.23
N HIS A 310 22.95 20.74 -28.37
CA HIS A 310 24.36 20.90 -28.75
C HIS A 310 25.02 19.54 -28.93
N LEU A 311 25.28 19.18 -30.19
CA LEU A 311 26.17 18.08 -30.52
C LEU A 311 27.60 18.62 -30.63
N ASP A 312 28.52 18.03 -29.87
CA ASP A 312 29.92 18.04 -30.27
C ASP A 312 30.07 17.34 -31.63
N SER A 313 31.07 17.71 -32.41
CA SER A 313 31.36 17.09 -33.71
C SER A 313 31.77 15.61 -33.62
N ARG A 314 32.01 15.10 -32.41
CA ARG A 314 32.38 13.70 -32.14
C ARG A 314 31.25 12.97 -31.42
N THR A 315 30.28 12.49 -32.19
CA THR A 315 29.20 11.62 -31.69
C THR A 315 29.47 10.16 -32.01
N HIS A 316 29.18 9.28 -31.06
CA HIS A 316 29.22 7.84 -31.21
C HIS A 316 27.82 7.26 -31.23
N SER A 317 27.67 6.09 -31.85
CA SER A 317 26.40 5.37 -31.92
C SER A 317 26.45 4.12 -31.06
N MET A 318 25.35 3.82 -30.36
CA MET A 318 25.15 2.52 -29.75
C MET A 318 23.71 2.05 -29.95
N VAL A 319 23.55 0.72 -30.00
CA VAL A 319 22.26 0.05 -30.03
C VAL A 319 22.13 -0.78 -28.76
N VAL A 320 21.02 -0.61 -28.06
CA VAL A 320 20.70 -1.35 -26.84
C VAL A 320 19.53 -2.27 -27.12
N LYS A 321 19.68 -3.53 -26.74
CA LYS A 321 18.63 -4.55 -26.80
C LYS A 321 18.38 -5.11 -25.40
N HIS A 322 17.16 -4.95 -24.93
CA HIS A 322 16.68 -5.62 -23.72
C HIS A 322 16.46 -7.10 -24.05
N VAL A 323 17.14 -7.98 -23.32
CA VAL A 323 16.95 -9.42 -23.44
C VAL A 323 15.85 -9.87 -22.48
N THR A 324 15.85 -9.31 -21.26
CA THR A 324 14.81 -9.48 -20.25
C THR A 324 14.07 -8.16 -19.98
N PRO A 325 12.81 -8.19 -19.48
CA PRO A 325 12.06 -6.99 -19.16
C PRO A 325 12.57 -6.33 -17.86
N LEU A 326 13.44 -5.32 -18.01
CA LEU A 326 14.06 -4.57 -16.90
C LEU A 326 13.21 -3.36 -16.46
N GLY A 327 11.99 -3.59 -15.98
CA GLY A 327 11.13 -2.50 -15.49
C GLY A 327 10.72 -1.49 -16.57
N ASP A 328 10.47 -0.25 -16.17
CA ASP A 328 10.13 0.88 -17.06
C ASP A 328 11.35 1.75 -17.43
N ALA A 329 12.56 1.19 -17.30
CA ALA A 329 13.82 1.93 -17.39
C ALA A 329 14.47 1.82 -18.79
N THR A 330 14.99 2.95 -19.27
CA THR A 330 15.83 3.02 -20.48
C THR A 330 17.27 3.30 -20.07
N PHE A 331 18.21 2.46 -20.50
CA PHE A 331 19.63 2.57 -20.15
C PHE A 331 20.35 3.47 -21.15
N LEU A 332 20.71 4.68 -20.71
CA LEU A 332 21.31 5.70 -21.57
C LEU A 332 22.66 6.17 -21.04
N PRO A 333 23.63 6.51 -21.91
CA PRO A 333 24.85 7.18 -21.47
C PRO A 333 24.50 8.58 -20.97
N VAL A 334 25.28 9.10 -20.03
CA VAL A 334 25.04 10.42 -19.40
C VAL A 334 24.92 11.55 -20.44
N ASN A 335 25.69 11.50 -21.52
CA ASN A 335 25.74 12.53 -22.56
C ASN A 335 24.95 12.12 -23.82
N VAL A 336 23.73 11.63 -23.63
CA VAL A 336 22.84 11.30 -24.74
C VAL A 336 22.39 12.58 -25.47
N SER A 337 22.48 12.54 -26.80
CA SER A 337 22.08 13.65 -27.67
C SER A 337 20.80 13.33 -28.46
N GLU A 338 20.71 12.10 -28.96
CA GLU A 338 19.60 11.61 -29.77
C GLU A 338 19.24 10.19 -29.32
N LEU A 339 17.95 9.93 -29.16
CA LEU A 339 17.38 8.62 -28.87
C LEU A 339 16.40 8.26 -29.98
N ALA A 340 16.62 7.13 -30.63
CA ALA A 340 15.74 6.58 -31.64
C ALA A 340 15.10 5.31 -31.08
N ILE A 341 13.81 5.37 -30.80
CA ILE A 341 13.05 4.28 -30.16
C ILE A 341 11.64 4.15 -30.74
N ARG A 342 11.13 2.93 -30.81
CA ARG A 342 9.78 2.64 -31.33
C ARG A 342 8.73 2.91 -30.25
N GLY A 343 7.79 3.81 -30.51
CA GLY A 343 6.66 4.08 -29.62
C GLY A 343 6.22 5.55 -29.69
N PRO A 344 4.98 5.89 -29.28
CA PRO A 344 4.46 7.23 -29.50
C PRO A 344 4.96 8.26 -28.48
N ASN A 345 5.27 7.88 -27.23
CA ASN A 345 5.63 8.82 -26.17
C ASN A 345 6.77 8.29 -25.30
N LEU A 346 7.68 9.18 -24.95
CA LEU A 346 8.65 8.96 -23.88
C LEU A 346 8.33 9.88 -22.73
N ILE A 347 8.70 9.48 -21.53
CA ILE A 347 8.66 10.35 -20.38
C ILE A 347 10.11 10.71 -20.06
N ILE A 348 10.43 11.99 -19.96
CA ILE A 348 11.77 12.45 -19.62
C ILE A 348 11.69 13.26 -18.33
N ASP A 349 12.62 13.03 -17.43
CA ASP A 349 12.76 13.85 -16.23
C ASP A 349 13.78 14.99 -16.38
N ASP A 350 13.84 15.84 -15.37
CA ASP A 350 14.77 16.98 -15.29
C ASP A 350 16.26 16.57 -15.35
N ASP A 351 16.57 15.29 -15.10
CA ASP A 351 17.92 14.72 -15.12
C ASP A 351 18.22 13.95 -16.42
N PHE A 352 17.36 14.14 -17.43
CA PHE A 352 17.40 13.51 -18.74
C PHE A 352 17.31 11.98 -18.70
N VAL A 353 16.76 11.42 -17.62
CA VAL A 353 16.40 10.01 -17.54
C VAL A 353 15.15 9.81 -18.39
N VAL A 354 15.21 8.79 -19.25
CA VAL A 354 14.11 8.44 -20.13
C VAL A 354 13.37 7.25 -19.56
N PHE A 355 12.14 7.48 -19.18
CA PHE A 355 11.19 6.46 -18.76
C PHE A 355 10.34 6.02 -19.94
N ARG A 356 10.18 4.70 -20.04
CA ARG A 356 9.26 4.10 -20.98
C ARG A 356 8.35 3.16 -20.21
N PRO A 357 7.06 3.49 -20.06
CA PRO A 357 6.12 2.53 -19.50
C PRO A 357 6.10 1.29 -20.40
N HIS A 358 6.27 0.13 -19.77
CA HIS A 358 6.11 -1.20 -20.36
C HIS A 358 7.22 -1.54 -21.35
N VAL A 359 8.48 -1.48 -20.90
CA VAL A 359 9.60 -2.05 -21.65
C VAL A 359 9.43 -3.57 -21.69
N THR A 360 9.14 -4.11 -22.88
CA THR A 360 9.05 -5.55 -23.08
C THR A 360 10.43 -6.14 -23.28
N ALA A 361 10.56 -7.46 -23.03
CA ALA A 361 11.64 -8.23 -23.61
C ALA A 361 11.76 -7.92 -25.11
N GLN A 362 12.99 -7.85 -25.62
CA GLN A 362 13.31 -7.50 -27.01
C GLN A 362 13.10 -6.03 -27.41
N THR A 363 12.88 -5.12 -26.47
CA THR A 363 12.91 -3.68 -26.78
C THR A 363 14.29 -3.28 -27.30
N VAL A 364 14.34 -2.67 -28.48
CA VAL A 364 15.57 -2.17 -29.11
C VAL A 364 15.48 -0.68 -29.33
N TYR A 365 16.55 0.04 -29.02
CA TYR A 365 16.70 1.46 -29.32
C TYR A 365 18.14 1.80 -29.71
N ALA A 366 18.28 2.83 -30.53
CA ALA A 366 19.56 3.39 -30.92
C ALA A 366 19.78 4.73 -30.24
N VAL A 367 21.01 4.99 -29.83
CA VAL A 367 21.40 6.16 -29.06
C VAL A 367 22.63 6.80 -29.70
N LYS A 368 22.60 8.12 -29.85
CA LYS A 368 23.80 8.91 -30.15
C LYS A 368 24.26 9.67 -28.93
N TYR A 369 25.53 9.53 -28.59
CA TYR A 369 26.11 10.15 -27.40
C TYR A 369 27.50 10.74 -27.67
N SER A 370 27.97 11.62 -26.79
CA SER A 370 29.34 12.16 -26.81
C SER A 370 30.14 11.65 -25.61
N GLN A 371 31.41 11.28 -25.80
CA GLN A 371 32.30 10.95 -24.69
C GLN A 371 32.77 12.17 -23.91
N ASN A 372 32.80 13.33 -24.57
CA ASN A 372 33.19 14.55 -23.89
C ASN A 372 32.11 14.87 -22.86
N LEU A 373 32.52 14.96 -21.60
CA LEU A 373 31.72 15.60 -20.57
C LEU A 373 31.52 17.04 -21.00
N VAL A 374 30.37 17.29 -21.63
CA VAL A 374 29.89 18.65 -21.81
C VAL A 374 29.78 19.21 -20.41
N LYS A 375 30.61 20.21 -20.09
CA LYS A 375 30.49 21.02 -18.86
C LYS A 375 29.19 21.80 -18.99
N GLU A 376 28.08 21.11 -18.78
CA GLU A 376 26.78 21.74 -18.79
C GLU A 376 26.70 22.62 -17.54
N LYS A 377 26.29 23.86 -17.76
CA LYS A 377 26.12 24.81 -16.66
C LYS A 377 24.96 24.28 -15.81
N LEU A 378 25.28 23.78 -14.61
CA LEU A 378 24.29 23.30 -13.65
C LEU A 378 23.09 24.24 -13.61
N THR A 379 21.90 23.70 -13.88
CA THR A 379 20.68 24.48 -13.81
C THR A 379 20.46 24.97 -12.37
N LEU A 380 19.71 26.06 -12.19
CA LEU A 380 19.37 26.56 -10.86
C LEU A 380 18.63 25.50 -10.03
N ALA A 381 17.85 24.63 -10.69
CA ALA A 381 17.18 23.49 -10.07
C ALA A 381 18.19 22.45 -9.56
N HIS A 382 19.17 22.06 -10.39
CA HIS A 382 20.24 21.15 -9.98
C HIS A 382 21.06 21.70 -8.82
N ARG A 383 21.41 23.00 -8.84
CA ARG A 383 22.09 23.66 -7.70
C ARG A 383 21.26 23.64 -6.43
N LYS A 384 19.97 23.95 -6.52
CA LYS A 384 19.08 23.93 -5.34
C LYS A 384 18.92 22.51 -4.78
N ARG A 385 18.88 21.47 -5.63
CA ARG A 385 18.84 20.08 -5.18
C ARG A 385 20.16 19.65 -4.51
N SER A 386 21.30 19.96 -5.09
CA SER A 386 22.60 19.63 -4.49
C SER A 386 22.82 20.31 -3.12
N LEU A 387 22.27 21.52 -2.94
CA LEU A 387 22.31 22.24 -1.67
C LEU A 387 21.32 21.68 -0.63
N ARG A 388 20.23 21.01 -1.05
CA ARG A 388 19.29 20.36 -0.12
C ARG A 388 19.82 19.06 0.46
N LEU A 389 20.74 18.37 -0.23
CA LEU A 389 21.39 17.16 0.28
C LEU A 389 22.40 17.47 1.42
N THR A 390 22.86 18.71 1.53
CA THR A 390 23.83 19.15 2.57
C THR A 390 23.15 19.52 3.89
N ASP A 391 21.91 20.00 3.83
CA ASP A 391 21.11 20.47 4.98
C ASP A 391 20.83 19.41 6.08
N PRO A 392 20.50 18.13 5.78
CA PRO A 392 20.27 17.13 6.82
C PRO A 392 21.57 16.63 7.48
N VAL A 393 22.70 16.63 6.76
CA VAL A 393 24.01 16.23 7.32
C VAL A 393 24.55 17.32 8.26
N GLU A 394 24.34 18.59 7.94
CA GLU A 394 24.70 19.70 8.84
C GLU A 394 23.84 19.76 10.12
N ARG A 395 22.58 19.31 10.07
CA ARG A 395 21.75 19.17 11.28
C ARG A 395 22.15 17.98 12.13
N ALA A 396 22.42 16.82 11.52
CA ALA A 396 22.86 15.63 12.23
C ALA A 396 24.29 15.72 12.81
N LEU A 397 25.09 16.72 12.40
CA LEU A 397 26.41 17.01 12.97
C LEU A 397 26.38 18.14 14.00
N LYS A 398 25.24 18.82 14.19
CA LYS A 398 25.06 19.91 15.17
C LYS A 398 24.26 19.49 16.40
N ASP A 399 23.53 18.38 16.32
CA ASP A 399 22.92 17.66 17.45
C ASP A 399 23.82 16.49 17.86
#